data_AF-A0A528XW39-F1
#
_entry.id   AF-A0A528XW39-F1
#
_cell.length_a   1.000
_cell.length_b   1.000
_cell.length_c   1.000
_cell.angle_alpha   90.00
_cell.angle_beta   90.00
_cell.angle_gamma   90.00
#
_symmetry.space_group_name_H-M   'P 1'
#
loop_
_entity.id
_entity.type
_entity.pdbx_description
1 polymer ?
#
loop_
_entity_poly.entity_id
_entity_poly.type
_entity_poly.pdbx_seq_one_letter_code
_entity_poly.pdbx_strand_id
1 'polypeptide(L)'
;MTLLTFRFAPSPNGELHLGHAYSALLNQQMAARAGGRLLLRIEDIDITRCTPEFEAGIFRDLEWLGLDWEEPVRRQSGHFSEYKAVLD
;
A
#
# COMPACT_ATOMS: atom_id res chain seq x y z
N MET A 1 -19.58 6.77 -12.39
CA MET A 1 -18.39 6.72 -13.26
C MET A 1 -17.26 6.07 -12.47
N THR A 2 -16.51 5.15 -13.07
CA THR A 2 -15.39 4.48 -12.39
C THR A 2 -14.15 5.36 -12.49
N LEU A 3 -13.55 5.73 -11.36
CA LEU A 3 -12.29 6.47 -11.33
C LEU A 3 -11.12 5.52 -11.55
N LEU A 4 -10.11 5.96 -12.32
CA LEU A 4 -8.84 5.23 -12.41
C LEU A 4 -8.24 5.10 -11.00
N THR A 5 -7.87 3.89 -10.62
CA THR A 5 -7.44 3.56 -9.26
C THR A 5 -6.03 2.98 -9.30
N PHE A 6 -5.12 3.63 -8.59
CA PHE A 6 -3.71 3.26 -8.45
C PHE A 6 -3.48 2.67 -7.05
N ARG A 7 -2.45 1.84 -6.89
CA ARG A 7 -2.05 1.38 -5.56
C ARG A 7 -0.55 1.24 -5.38
N PHE A 8 -0.06 1.77 -4.27
CA PHE A 8 1.23 1.39 -3.70
C PHE A 8 1.00 0.25 -2.69
N ALA A 9 1.72 -0.86 -2.86
CA ALA A 9 1.47 -2.10 -2.12
C ALA A 9 2.76 -2.69 -1.52
N PRO A 10 3.34 -2.05 -0.49
CA PRO A 10 4.57 -2.51 0.15
C PRO A 10 4.31 -3.70 1.11
N SER A 11 5.29 -4.59 1.23
CA SER A 11 5.34 -5.59 2.30
C SER A 11 6.15 -5.05 3.48
N PRO A 12 5.67 -5.18 4.74
CA PRO A 12 6.38 -4.70 5.93
C PRO A 12 7.47 -5.68 6.39
N ASN A 13 8.39 -6.06 5.51
CA ASN A 13 9.46 -7.04 5.77
C ASN A 13 10.88 -6.45 5.67
N GLY A 14 10.97 -5.12 5.69
CA GLY A 14 12.19 -4.34 5.61
C GLY A 14 11.85 -2.84 5.49
N GLU A 15 12.87 -1.98 5.62
CA GLU A 15 12.71 -0.55 5.38
C GLU A 15 12.43 -0.23 3.91
N LEU A 16 11.74 0.87 3.64
CA LEU A 16 11.57 1.34 2.27
C LEU A 16 12.92 1.82 1.71
N HIS A 17 13.13 1.58 0.41
CA HIS A 17 14.33 2.00 -0.31
C HIS A 17 13.94 2.95 -1.45
N LEU A 18 14.92 3.54 -2.14
CA LEU A 18 14.66 4.54 -3.20
C LEU A 18 13.71 4.05 -4.31
N GLY A 19 13.78 2.76 -4.69
CA GLY A 19 12.81 2.18 -5.63
C GLY A 19 11.36 2.20 -5.13
N HIS A 20 11.12 2.03 -3.84
CA HIS A 20 9.79 2.16 -3.23
C HIS A 20 9.31 3.60 -3.27
N ALA A 21 10.18 4.55 -2.88
CA ALA A 21 9.87 5.98 -2.94
C ALA A 21 9.48 6.39 -4.36
N TYR A 22 10.25 5.98 -5.37
CA TYR A 22 9.95 6.26 -6.78
C TYR A 22 8.59 5.67 -7.20
N SER A 23 8.34 4.40 -6.87
CA SER A 23 7.06 3.73 -7.19
C SER A 23 5.87 4.44 -6.55
N ALA A 24 5.98 4.81 -5.28
CA ALA A 24 4.90 5.49 -4.54
C ALA A 24 4.61 6.88 -5.14
N LEU A 25 5.64 7.69 -5.38
CA LEU A 25 5.52 9.02 -5.99
C LEU A 25 4.94 8.94 -7.41
N LEU A 26 5.34 7.94 -8.20
CA LEU A 26 4.78 7.71 -9.53
C LEU A 26 3.27 7.42 -9.46
N ASN A 27 2.85 6.56 -8.53
CA ASN A 27 1.42 6.27 -8.35
C ASN A 27 0.63 7.53 -7.94
N GLN A 28 1.16 8.37 -7.04
CA GLN A 28 0.53 9.64 -6.66
C GLN A 28 0.40 10.60 -7.86
N GLN A 29 1.47 10.77 -8.64
CA GLN A 29 1.45 11.62 -9.84
C GLN A 29 0.44 11.11 -10.88
N MET A 30 0.37 9.80 -11.10
CA MET A 30 -0.58 9.20 -12.04
C MET A 30 -2.03 9.36 -11.57
N ALA A 31 -2.29 9.15 -10.28
CA ALA A 31 -3.61 9.38 -9.69
C ALA A 31 -4.02 10.85 -9.83
N ALA A 32 -3.16 11.79 -9.46
CA ALA A 32 -3.43 13.23 -9.57
C ALA A 32 -3.71 13.65 -11.03
N ARG A 33 -2.88 13.20 -11.98
CA ARG A 33 -3.05 13.51 -13.41
C ARG A 33 -4.35 12.96 -14.00
N ALA A 34 -4.80 11.81 -13.49
CA ALA A 34 -6.03 11.17 -13.93
C ALA A 34 -7.29 11.69 -13.21
N GLY A 35 -7.16 12.54 -12.19
CA GLY A 35 -8.25 12.80 -11.23
C GLY A 35 -8.74 11.51 -10.58
N GLY A 36 -7.84 10.55 -10.40
CA GLY A 36 -8.10 9.19 -9.92
C GLY A 36 -7.88 9.03 -8.42
N ARG A 37 -7.91 7.77 -7.97
CA ARG A 37 -7.73 7.37 -6.57
C ARG A 37 -6.34 6.77 -6.37
N LEU A 38 -5.72 7.04 -5.23
CA LEU A 38 -4.52 6.35 -4.77
C LEU A 38 -4.84 5.56 -3.52
N LEU A 39 -4.65 4.24 -3.57
CA LEU A 39 -4.82 3.36 -2.42
C LEU A 39 -3.45 2.97 -1.85
N LEU A 40 -3.39 2.83 -0.53
CA LEU A 40 -2.30 2.13 0.16
C LEU A 40 -2.80 0.75 0.59
N ARG A 41 -1.97 -0.27 0.34
CA ARG A 41 -2.27 -1.65 0.73
C ARG A 41 -1.06 -2.33 1.33
N ILE A 42 -1.15 -2.73 2.59
CA ILE A 42 -0.08 -3.47 3.26
C ILE A 42 -0.15 -4.93 2.82
N GLU A 43 0.91 -5.41 2.19
CA GLU A 43 1.08 -6.79 1.73
C GLU A 43 1.72 -7.64 2.84
N ASP A 44 0.97 -7.84 3.93
CA ASP A 44 1.38 -8.47 5.19
C ASP A 44 1.03 -9.98 5.28
N ILE A 45 0.91 -10.66 4.14
CA ILE A 45 0.50 -12.08 4.13
C ILE A 45 1.58 -13.03 4.65
N ASP A 46 2.86 -12.61 4.61
CA ASP A 46 3.96 -13.35 5.23
C ASP A 46 4.13 -12.91 6.69
N ILE A 47 3.29 -13.48 7.54
CA ILE A 47 3.23 -13.14 8.98
C ILE A 47 4.54 -13.39 9.74
N THR A 48 5.50 -14.12 9.16
CA THR A 48 6.79 -14.41 9.81
C THR A 48 7.84 -13.35 9.54
N ARG A 49 7.78 -12.72 8.36
CA ARG A 49 8.70 -11.65 7.96
C ARG A 49 8.11 -10.26 8.15
N CYS A 50 6.78 -10.16 8.23
CA CYS A 50 6.07 -8.91 8.40
C CYS A 50 6.03 -8.50 9.88
N THR A 51 6.49 -7.30 10.20
CA THR A 51 6.47 -6.80 11.59
C THR A 51 5.73 -5.46 11.71
N PRO A 52 5.09 -5.19 12.87
CA PRO A 52 4.44 -3.89 13.12
C PRO A 52 5.41 -2.71 13.00
N GLU A 53 6.70 -2.90 13.33
CA GLU A 53 7.72 -1.86 13.26
C GLU A 53 7.99 -1.44 11.81
N PHE A 54 8.10 -2.41 10.89
CA PHE A 54 8.26 -2.11 9.47
C PHE A 54 6.98 -1.51 8.86
N GLU A 55 5.80 -1.94 9.30
CA GLU A 55 4.54 -1.31 8.87
C GLU A 55 4.46 0.15 9.32
N ALA A 56 4.78 0.44 10.57
CA ALA A 56 4.89 1.82 11.07
C ALA A 56 5.96 2.62 10.32
N GLY A 57 7.08 1.98 9.94
CA GLY A 57 8.12 2.57 9.09
C GLY A 57 7.59 3.00 7.73
N ILE A 58 6.81 2.15 7.07
CA ILE A 58 6.16 2.48 5.80
C ILE A 58 5.31 3.74 5.94
N PHE A 59 4.45 3.84 6.97
CA PHE A 59 3.61 5.01 7.17
C PHE A 59 4.42 6.29 7.36
N ARG A 60 5.42 6.27 8.26
CA ARG A 60 6.28 7.44 8.49
C ARG A 60 7.01 7.89 7.23
N ASP A 61 7.54 6.95 6.45
CA ASP A 61 8.32 7.27 5.26
C ASP A 61 7.43 7.87 4.17
N LEU A 62 6.21 7.35 4.00
CA LEU A 62 5.24 7.89 3.04
C LEU A 62 4.73 9.27 3.46
N GLU A 63 4.46 9.49 4.76
CA GLU A 63 4.12 10.80 5.32
C GLU A 63 5.27 11.80 5.13
N TRP A 64 6.51 11.38 5.40
CA TRP A 64 7.71 12.22 5.22
C TRP A 64 7.92 12.63 3.76
N LEU A 65 7.59 11.75 2.81
CA LEU A 65 7.61 12.04 1.37
C LEU A 65 6.44 12.92 0.90
N GLY A 66 5.46 13.22 1.76
CA GLY A 66 4.28 14.03 1.43
C GLY A 66 3.26 13.29 0.55
N LEU A 67 3.16 11.96 0.69
CA LEU A 67 2.14 11.19 -0.02
C LEU A 67 0.83 11.17 0.76
N ASP A 68 -0.26 11.44 0.05
CA ASP A 68 -1.62 11.21 0.53
C ASP A 68 -2.21 10.00 -0.18
N TRP A 69 -2.89 9.13 0.58
CA TRP A 69 -3.63 7.99 0.07
C TRP A 69 -5.04 7.98 0.65
N GLU A 70 -5.92 7.20 0.02
CA GLU A 70 -7.28 7.03 0.51
C GLU A 70 -7.32 6.13 1.75
N GLU A 71 -8.12 6.54 2.73
CA GLU A 71 -8.43 5.75 3.92
C GLU A 71 -9.81 5.09 3.82
N PRO A 72 -10.01 3.93 4.47
CA PRO A 72 -9.04 3.20 5.29
C PRO A 72 -8.01 2.41 4.47
N VAL A 73 -6.80 2.27 5.03
CA VAL A 73 -5.74 1.44 4.46
C VAL A 73 -6.10 -0.04 4.56
N ARG A 74 -5.89 -0.79 3.47
CA ARG A 74 -6.18 -2.23 3.44
C ARG A 74 -4.95 -3.04 3.87
N ARG A 75 -5.12 -3.93 4.84
CA ARG A 75 -4.15 -4.99 5.20
C ARG A 75 -4.60 -6.31 4.63
N GLN A 76 -3.71 -7.05 3.97
CA GLN A 76 -4.08 -8.30 3.30
C GLN A 76 -4.44 -9.41 4.29
N SER A 77 -3.72 -9.50 5.42
CA SER A 77 -3.96 -10.50 6.47
C SER A 77 -5.39 -10.44 7.03
N GLY A 78 -5.97 -9.25 7.12
CA GLY A 78 -7.37 -9.04 7.55
C GLY A 78 -8.43 -9.58 6.57
N HIS A 79 -8.03 -10.08 5.40
CA HIS A 79 -8.92 -10.53 4.33
C HIS A 79 -8.64 -11.96 3.87
N PHE A 80 -7.93 -12.77 4.66
CA PHE A 80 -7.65 -14.17 4.31
C PHE A 80 -8.91 -15.00 4.05
N SER A 81 -10.03 -14.69 4.71
CA SER A 81 -11.32 -15.36 4.47
C SER A 81 -11.85 -15.12 3.04
N GLU A 82 -11.65 -13.93 2.48
CA GLU A 82 -12.05 -13.60 1.11
C GLU A 82 -11.24 -14.41 0.10
N TYR A 83 -9.93 -14.56 0.32
CA TYR A 83 -9.09 -15.37 -0.57
C TYR A 83 -9.48 -16.84 -0.52
N LYS A 84 -9.78 -17.35 0.67
CA LYS A 84 -10.26 -18.73 0.83
C LYS A 84 -11.55 -18.98 0.05
N ALA A 85 -12.53 -18.06 0.14
CA ALA A 85 -13.81 -18.20 -0.53
C ALA A 85 -13.72 -18.22 -2.06
N VAL A 86 -12.65 -17.70 -2.66
CA VAL A 86 -12.40 -17.73 -4.11
C VAL A 86 -11.67 -19.00 -4.55
N LEU A 87 -11.00 -19.70 -3.63
CA LEU A 87 -10.31 -20.97 -3.92
C LEU A 87 -11.25 -22.18 -3.85
N ASP A 88 -12.34 -22.08 -3.09
CA ASP A 88 -13.41 -23.09 -2.97
C ASP A 88 -14.36 -23.05 -4.19
#